data_AF-A0A0B6ZTG4-F1
#
_entry.id   AF-A0A0B6ZTG4-F1
#
_cell.length_a   1.000
_cell.length_b   1.000
_cell.length_c   1.000
_cell.angle_alpha   90.00
_cell.angle_beta   90.00
_cell.angle_gamma   90.00
#
_symmetry.space_group_name_H-M   'P 1'
#
loop_
_entity.id
_entity.type
_entity.pdbx_description
1 polymer ?
#
loop_
_entity_poly.entity_id
_entity_poly.type
_entity_poly.pdbx_seq_one_letter_code
_entity_poly.pdbx_strand_id
1 'polypeptide(L)'
;MWFLSSKSDVLNHDVTVNGRRQGITKTDIHKPQARSSICSISLFRCFHNLLDKIKPTSVPTSLGIESMKTLTYWETKSLATKYQAAWADLRDSVFRTWISKQRELLNFCVND
;
A
#
# COMPACT_ATOMS: atom_id res chain seq x y z
N MET A 1 35.33 -10.86 -13.53
CA MET A 1 34.73 -10.62 -12.20
C MET A 1 33.82 -9.40 -12.33
N TRP A 2 32.52 -9.59 -12.55
CA TRP A 2 31.60 -8.50 -12.90
C TRP A 2 30.68 -8.19 -11.70
N PHE A 3 31.15 -7.38 -10.76
CA PHE A 3 30.28 -6.46 -10.01
C PHE A 3 31.17 -5.50 -9.22
N LEU A 4 31.41 -4.32 -9.80
CA LEU A 4 31.98 -3.20 -9.08
C LEU A 4 30.79 -2.36 -8.58
N SER A 5 30.48 -2.49 -7.30
CA SER A 5 29.49 -1.64 -6.64
C SER A 5 30.11 -0.26 -6.43
N SER A 6 29.91 0.65 -7.38
CA SER A 6 30.22 2.07 -7.18
C SER A 6 29.20 2.65 -6.21
N LYS A 7 29.69 3.14 -5.06
CA LYS A 7 28.91 3.96 -4.12
C LYS A 7 28.58 5.31 -4.77
N SER A 8 27.57 5.34 -5.63
CA SER A 8 27.03 6.56 -6.22
C SER A 8 25.52 6.37 -6.38
N ASP A 9 24.74 7.14 -5.63
CA ASP A 9 23.27 7.16 -5.61
C ASP A 9 22.62 5.78 -5.68
N VAL A 10 22.56 5.11 -4.52
CA VAL A 10 21.81 3.86 -4.38
C VAL A 10 20.33 4.18 -4.52
N LEU A 11 19.82 4.15 -5.75
CA LEU A 11 18.47 3.68 -5.99
C LEU A 11 18.37 2.34 -5.26
N ASN A 12 17.72 2.36 -4.09
CA ASN A 12 17.46 1.22 -3.24
C ASN A 12 16.50 0.28 -3.98
N HIS A 13 17.02 -0.46 -4.95
CA HIS A 13 16.28 -1.49 -5.66
C HIS A 13 15.93 -2.58 -4.64
N ASP A 14 14.63 -2.73 -4.39
CA ASP A 14 14.08 -3.76 -3.53
C ASP A 14 13.72 -4.97 -4.39
N VAL A 15 14.43 -6.08 -4.18
CA VAL A 15 14.13 -7.35 -4.83
C VAL A 15 13.27 -8.18 -3.88
N THR A 16 12.06 -8.54 -4.30
CA THR A 16 11.14 -9.35 -3.49
C THR A 16 10.98 -10.76 -4.05
N VAL A 17 11.04 -11.76 -3.18
CA VAL A 17 10.75 -13.17 -3.49
C VAL A 17 9.59 -13.62 -2.60
N ASN A 18 8.51 -14.13 -3.20
CA ASN A 18 7.29 -14.54 -2.47
C ASN A 18 6.75 -13.46 -1.51
N GLY A 19 6.79 -12.20 -1.94
CA GLY A 19 6.30 -11.05 -1.15
C GLY A 19 7.23 -10.61 0.00
N ARG A 20 8.45 -11.15 0.09
CA ARG A 20 9.45 -10.79 1.11
C ARG A 20 10.70 -10.22 0.46
N ARG A 21 11.33 -9.24 1.11
CA ARG A 21 12.59 -8.69 0.64
C ARG A 21 13.69 -9.76 0.66
N GLN A 22 14.47 -9.84 -0.41
CA GLN A 22 15.60 -10.76 -0.52
C GLN A 22 16.71 -10.36 0.46
N GLY A 23 17.38 -11.35 1.05
CA GLY A 23 18.46 -11.12 2.02
C GLY A 23 18.01 -10.97 3.47
N ILE A 24 16.70 -11.13 3.75
CA ILE A 24 16.17 -11.13 5.11
C ILE A 24 16.49 -12.46 5.82
N THR A 25 17.01 -12.35 7.03
CA THR A 25 17.30 -13.50 7.91
C THR A 25 16.02 -14.06 8.52
N LYS A 26 16.04 -15.32 8.96
CA LYS A 26 14.89 -15.95 9.64
C LYS A 26 14.47 -15.18 10.91
N THR A 27 15.42 -14.56 11.61
CA THR A 27 15.18 -13.79 12.84
C THR A 27 14.53 -12.43 12.57
N ASP A 28 14.69 -11.88 11.37
CA ASP A 28 14.21 -10.54 11.03
C ASP A 28 12.90 -10.54 10.25
N ILE A 29 12.36 -11.73 9.95
CA ILE A 29 11.24 -11.90 9.02
C ILE A 29 9.93 -11.24 9.48
N HIS A 30 9.76 -11.06 10.79
CA HIS A 30 8.62 -10.40 11.40
C HIS A 30 8.87 -8.91 11.71
N LYS A 31 10.09 -8.42 11.44
CA LYS A 31 10.47 -7.03 11.70
C LYS A 31 10.06 -6.13 10.52
N PRO A 32 9.77 -4.84 10.76
CA PRO A 32 9.44 -3.90 9.69
C PRO A 32 10.49 -3.81 8.57
N GLN A 33 11.77 -4.03 8.89
CA GLN A 33 12.87 -4.05 7.91
C GLN A 33 12.76 -5.15 6.84
N ALA A 34 11.98 -6.20 7.10
CA ALA A 34 11.71 -7.27 6.14
C ALA A 34 10.61 -6.94 5.13
N ARG A 35 9.86 -5.85 5.36
CA ARG A 35 8.79 -5.41 4.48
C ARG A 35 9.39 -4.87 3.18
N SER A 36 8.68 -5.11 2.08
CA SER A 36 9.00 -4.48 0.81
C SER A 36 8.67 -2.98 0.85
N SER A 37 9.45 -2.18 0.12
CA SER A 37 9.19 -0.76 -0.13
C SER A 37 7.83 -0.51 -0.80
N ILE A 38 7.30 -1.49 -1.55
CA ILE A 38 6.00 -1.40 -2.25
C ILE A 38 4.89 -2.21 -1.56
N CYS A 39 5.08 -2.65 -0.32
CA CYS A 39 4.00 -3.31 0.42
C CYS A 39 2.86 -2.33 0.73
N SER A 40 1.67 -2.86 1.02
CA SER A 40 0.45 -2.06 1.20
C SER A 40 0.60 -0.94 2.24
N ILE A 41 1.24 -1.20 3.39
CA ILE A 41 1.44 -0.17 4.43
C ILE A 41 2.41 0.93 3.96
N SER A 42 3.47 0.59 3.22
CA SER A 42 4.41 1.57 2.68
C SER A 42 3.73 2.47 1.64
N LEU A 43 2.93 1.89 0.75
CA LEU A 43 2.13 2.64 -0.22
C LEU A 43 1.07 3.50 0.47
N PHE A 44 0.45 2.99 1.54
CA PHE A 44 -0.54 3.75 2.30
C PHE A 44 0.08 4.97 3.00
N ARG A 45 1.25 4.82 3.60
CA ARG A 45 2.04 5.95 4.13
C ARG A 45 2.43 6.94 3.05
N CYS A 46 2.87 6.46 1.88
CA CYS A 46 3.18 7.31 0.74
C CYS A 46 1.96 8.13 0.29
N PHE A 47 0.78 7.50 0.25
CA PHE A 47 -0.48 8.17 -0.05
C PHE A 47 -0.82 9.28 0.97
N HIS A 48 -0.72 9.03 2.27
CA HIS A 48 -0.91 10.07 3.28
C HIS A 48 0.12 11.22 3.15
N ASN A 49 1.39 10.89 2.91
CA ASN A 49 2.42 11.91 2.66
C ASN A 49 2.14 12.76 1.42
N LEU A 50 1.51 12.19 0.39
CA LEU A 50 1.06 12.94 -0.79
C LEU A 50 -0.07 13.90 -0.41
N LEU A 51 -1.03 13.44 0.38
CA LEU A 51 -2.16 14.27 0.80
C LEU A 51 -1.72 15.47 1.65
N ASP A 52 -0.72 15.30 2.52
CA ASP A 52 -0.13 16.40 3.29
C ASP A 52 0.57 17.45 2.39
N LYS A 53 0.90 17.11 1.14
CA LYS A 53 1.62 17.98 0.20
C LYS A 53 0.73 18.65 -0.85
N ILE A 54 -0.47 18.14 -1.10
CA ILE A 54 -1.38 18.74 -2.07
C ILE A 54 -2.24 19.84 -1.44
N LYS A 55 -2.73 20.76 -2.26
CA LYS A 55 -3.59 21.85 -1.78
C LYS A 55 -4.90 21.26 -1.23
N PRO A 56 -5.46 21.77 -0.12
CA PRO A 56 -6.73 21.29 0.43
C PRO A 56 -7.87 21.29 -0.59
N THR A 57 -7.89 22.26 -1.51
CA THR A 57 -8.89 22.38 -2.59
C THR A 57 -8.82 21.26 -3.64
N SER A 58 -7.72 20.53 -3.70
CA SER A 58 -7.51 19.41 -4.63
C SER A 58 -7.77 18.04 -3.99
N VAL A 59 -7.97 18.00 -2.66
CA VAL A 59 -8.35 16.78 -1.95
C VAL A 59 -9.84 16.50 -2.22
N PRO A 60 -10.21 15.27 -2.61
CA PRO A 60 -11.61 14.92 -2.78
C PRO A 60 -12.40 15.11 -1.48
N THR A 61 -13.63 15.61 -1.57
CA THR A 61 -14.48 15.87 -0.39
C THR A 61 -14.74 14.62 0.46
N SER A 62 -14.70 13.43 -0.15
CA SER A 62 -14.84 12.15 0.57
C SER A 62 -13.66 11.85 1.51
N LEU A 63 -12.50 12.48 1.29
CA LEU A 63 -11.25 12.33 2.06
C LEU A 63 -11.10 13.47 3.08
N GLY A 64 -12.16 13.78 3.83
CA GLY A 64 -12.13 14.82 4.87
C GLY A 64 -10.86 14.74 5.73
N ILE A 65 -10.06 15.82 5.72
CA ILE A 65 -8.64 15.81 6.10
C ILE A 65 -8.41 15.36 7.55
N GLU A 66 -9.31 15.70 8.48
CA GLU A 66 -9.14 15.42 9.91
C GLU A 66 -9.43 13.96 10.31
N SER A 67 -10.36 13.28 9.64
CA SER A 67 -10.73 11.89 9.96
C SER A 67 -9.85 10.85 9.29
N MET A 68 -8.91 11.25 8.42
CA MET A 68 -8.19 10.32 7.55
C MET A 68 -7.15 9.46 8.26
N LYS A 69 -6.42 10.01 9.25
CA LYS A 69 -5.36 9.27 9.95
C LYS A 69 -5.88 8.16 10.86
N THR A 70 -7.20 8.16 11.12
CA THR A 70 -7.90 7.14 11.91
C THR A 70 -8.56 6.06 11.05
N LEU A 71 -8.68 6.28 9.73
CA LEU A 71 -9.26 5.28 8.83
C LEU A 71 -8.28 4.14 8.58
N THR A 72 -8.82 2.94 8.53
CA THR A 72 -8.09 1.78 8.05
C THR A 72 -7.80 1.87 6.56
N TYR A 73 -6.86 1.07 6.09
CA TYR A 73 -6.53 0.93 4.68
C TYR A 73 -7.76 0.54 3.84
N TRP A 74 -8.61 -0.35 4.34
CA TRP A 74 -9.86 -0.71 3.64
C TRP A 74 -10.86 0.44 3.58
N GLU A 75 -11.12 1.12 4.69
CA GLU A 75 -12.07 2.25 4.72
C GLU A 75 -11.62 3.34 3.75
N THR A 76 -10.32 3.66 3.76
CA THR A 76 -9.76 4.65 2.82
C THR A 76 -9.94 4.23 1.37
N LYS A 77 -9.69 2.95 1.02
CA LYS A 77 -9.95 2.44 -0.34
C LYS A 77 -11.43 2.48 -0.71
N SER A 78 -12.33 2.33 0.26
CA SER A 78 -13.78 2.32 0.05
C SER A 78 -14.32 3.71 -0.31
N LEU A 79 -13.64 4.78 0.11
CA LEU A 79 -13.98 6.17 -0.25
C LEU A 79 -13.86 6.47 -1.75
N ALA A 80 -13.11 5.65 -2.50
CA ALA A 80 -13.02 5.73 -3.96
C ALA A 80 -14.28 5.14 -4.63
N THR A 81 -15.45 5.71 -4.36
CA THR A 81 -16.76 5.16 -4.71
C THR A 81 -16.90 4.82 -6.20
N LYS A 82 -16.41 5.68 -7.10
CA LYS A 82 -16.43 5.43 -8.54
C LYS A 82 -15.65 4.17 -8.92
N TYR A 83 -14.47 3.98 -8.33
CA TYR A 83 -13.67 2.78 -8.55
C TYR A 83 -14.35 1.54 -7.97
N GLN A 84 -14.90 1.64 -6.75
CA GLN A 84 -15.59 0.52 -6.12
C GLN A 84 -16.83 0.07 -6.90
N ALA A 85 -17.62 1.01 -7.43
CA ALA A 85 -18.78 0.71 -8.27
C ALA A 85 -18.36 -0.01 -9.56
N ALA A 86 -17.40 0.56 -10.30
CA ALA A 86 -16.91 -0.06 -11.54
C ALA A 86 -16.30 -1.46 -11.29
N TRP A 87 -15.59 -1.63 -10.17
CA TRP A 87 -15.05 -2.94 -9.79
C TRP A 87 -16.15 -3.94 -9.40
N ALA A 88 -17.19 -3.50 -8.68
CA ALA A 88 -18.33 -4.35 -8.35
C ALA A 88 -19.06 -4.81 -9.61
N ASP A 89 -19.36 -3.91 -10.54
CA ASP A 89 -20.03 -4.24 -11.81
C ASP A 89 -19.24 -5.29 -12.60
N LEU A 90 -17.93 -5.10 -12.72
CA LEU A 90 -17.06 -6.05 -13.42
C LEU A 90 -16.98 -7.41 -12.71
N ARG A 91 -16.81 -7.39 -11.38
CA ARG A 91 -16.71 -8.61 -10.58
C ARG A 91 -17.99 -9.42 -10.64
N ASP A 92 -19.14 -8.77 -10.52
CA ASP A 92 -20.42 -9.46 -10.39
C ASP A 92 -20.94 -9.94 -11.76
N SER A 93 -20.59 -9.23 -12.85
CA SER A 93 -20.99 -9.60 -14.21
C SER A 93 -20.05 -10.65 -14.86
N VAL A 94 -18.73 -10.49 -14.73
CA VAL A 94 -17.73 -11.35 -15.41
C VAL A 94 -17.07 -12.32 -14.45
N PHE A 95 -16.66 -11.87 -13.26
CA PHE A 95 -15.82 -12.66 -12.35
C PHE A 95 -16.58 -13.19 -11.13
N ARG A 96 -17.69 -13.90 -11.37
CA ARG A 96 -18.59 -14.40 -10.31
C ARG A 96 -17.92 -15.22 -9.21
N THR A 97 -16.78 -15.85 -9.50
CA THR A 97 -16.00 -16.68 -8.58
C THR A 97 -14.67 -16.03 -8.17
N TRP A 98 -14.55 -14.71 -8.29
CA TRP A 98 -13.32 -13.99 -7.92
C TRP A 98 -12.97 -14.17 -6.44
N ILE A 99 -11.77 -14.67 -6.18
CA ILE A 99 -11.29 -14.87 -4.81
C ILE A 99 -10.89 -13.52 -4.22
N SER A 100 -11.49 -13.16 -3.07
CA SER A 100 -11.14 -11.97 -2.31
C SER A 100 -10.19 -12.29 -1.16
N LYS A 101 -9.30 -11.35 -0.85
CA LYS A 101 -8.55 -11.38 0.42
C LYS A 101 -9.52 -11.26 1.59
N GLN A 102 -9.19 -11.93 2.69
CA GLN A 102 -9.84 -11.74 3.99
C GLN A 102 -9.77 -10.26 4.40
N ARG A 103 -10.90 -9.73 4.92
CA ARG A 103 -11.08 -8.31 5.20
C ARG A 103 -10.10 -7.83 6.27
N GLU A 104 -9.81 -8.70 7.23
CA GLU A 104 -8.94 -8.48 8.39
C GLU A 104 -7.52 -8.10 7.96
N LEU A 105 -7.04 -8.62 6.84
CA LEU A 105 -5.71 -8.28 6.29
C LEU A 105 -5.62 -6.85 5.76
N LEU A 106 -6.75 -6.15 5.65
CA LEU A 106 -6.86 -4.77 5.18
C LEU A 106 -7.25 -3.79 6.31
N ASN A 107 -7.44 -4.30 7.53
CA ASN A 107 -7.84 -3.52 8.69
C ASN A 107 -6.59 -3.05 9.48
N PHE A 108 -5.76 -2.24 8.84
CA PHE A 108 -4.60 -1.59 9.49
C PHE A 108 -4.61 -0.09 9.21
N CYS A 109 -4.08 0.70 10.12
CA CYS A 109 -3.99 2.15 10.05
C CYS A 109 -2.59 2.59 9.60
N VAL A 110 -2.44 3.87 9.22
CA VAL A 110 -1.16 4.42 8.75
C VAL A 110 -0.04 4.37 9.81
N ASN A 111 -0.44 4.39 11.08
CA ASN A 111 0.45 4.42 12.24
C ASN A 111 0.91 3.03 12.71
N ASP A 112 0.43 1.93 12.11
CA ASP A 112 0.80 0.54 12.44
C ASP A 112 2.17 0.12 11.87
#